data_AF-A0A9D6FEN1-F1
#
_entry.id   AF-A0A9D6FEN1-F1
#
_cell.length_a   1.000
_cell.length_b   1.000
_cell.length_c   1.000
_cell.angle_alpha   90.00
_cell.angle_beta   90.00
_cell.angle_gamma   90.00
#
_symmetry.space_group_name_H-M   'P 1'
#
loop_
_entity.id
_entity.type
_entity.pdbx_description
1 polymer ?
#
loop_
_entity_poly.entity_id
_entity_poly.type
_entity_poly.pdbx_seq_one_letter_code
_entity_poly.pdbx_strand_id
1 'polypeptide(L)'
;MGSREESRPTGRVSAAIRDFLTPIVGEFVARTSVNMASKRIGKPPETLTKVDLNPMAEALRPALRTVVGTAADSLVAQIKELSV
;
A
#
# COMPACT_ATOMS: atom_id res chain seq x y z
N MET A 1 -28.79 5.65 22.03
CA MET A 1 -27.99 6.43 21.05
C MET A 1 -26.60 6.59 21.63
N GLY A 2 -25.66 5.73 21.23
CA GLY A 2 -24.27 5.82 21.64
C GLY A 2 -23.44 6.26 20.45
N SER A 3 -23.18 7.55 20.34
CA SER A 3 -22.19 8.10 19.43
C SER A 3 -20.82 7.65 19.92
N ARG A 4 -20.28 6.57 19.35
CA ARG A 4 -18.88 6.18 19.55
C ARG A 4 -18.10 6.78 18.38
N GLU A 5 -17.51 7.95 18.62
CA GLU A 5 -16.57 8.61 17.72
C GLU A 5 -15.44 7.65 17.33
N GLU A 6 -15.49 7.20 16.08
CA GLU A 6 -14.42 7.33 15.10
C GLU A 6 -12.96 7.30 15.62
N SER A 7 -12.54 6.20 16.25
CA SER A 7 -11.15 5.74 16.15
C SER A 7 -11.02 4.83 14.94
N ARG A 8 -11.08 5.39 13.73
CA ARG A 8 -10.69 4.65 12.52
C ARG A 8 -9.18 4.82 12.37
N PRO A 9 -8.34 3.78 12.57
CA PRO A 9 -7.03 3.80 11.98
C PRO A 9 -7.32 3.85 10.47
N THR A 10 -7.19 5.06 9.93
CA THR A 10 -7.64 5.31 8.58
C THR A 10 -6.52 4.73 7.74
N GLY A 11 -6.76 3.60 7.06
CA GLY A 11 -5.82 2.98 6.12
C GLY A 11 -5.55 3.88 4.90
N ARG A 12 -5.25 5.16 5.12
CA ARG A 12 -4.92 6.17 4.13
C ARG A 12 -3.67 5.76 3.37
N VAL A 13 -2.72 5.12 4.04
CA VAL A 13 -1.52 4.59 3.40
C VAL A 13 -1.86 3.43 2.47
N SER A 14 -2.59 2.41 2.94
CA SER A 14 -3.00 1.28 2.08
C SER A 14 -3.88 1.74 0.93
N ALA A 15 -4.82 2.65 1.19
CA ALA A 15 -5.68 3.25 0.17
C ALA A 15 -4.87 4.05 -0.86
N ALA A 16 -3.98 4.96 -0.44
CA ALA A 16 -3.18 5.76 -1.34
C ALA A 16 -2.25 4.92 -2.22
N ILE A 17 -1.60 3.90 -1.65
CA ILE A 17 -0.78 2.95 -2.41
C ILE A 17 -1.65 2.22 -3.44
N ARG A 18 -2.83 1.73 -3.03
CA ARG A 18 -3.74 1.04 -3.94
C ARG A 18 -4.19 1.98 -5.07
N ASP A 19 -4.65 3.17 -4.74
CA ASP A 19 -5.16 4.14 -5.70
C ASP A 19 -4.05 4.59 -6.68
N PHE A 20 -2.80 4.68 -6.23
CA PHE A 20 -1.63 4.88 -7.08
C PHE A 20 -1.36 3.70 -8.03
N LEU A 21 -1.50 2.46 -7.55
CA LEU A 21 -1.22 1.26 -8.33
C LEU A 21 -2.37 0.87 -9.28
N THR A 22 -3.62 1.15 -8.94
CA THR A 22 -4.82 0.77 -9.71
C THR A 22 -4.77 1.16 -11.19
N PRO A 23 -4.37 2.38 -11.60
CA PRO A 23 -4.25 2.72 -13.03
C PRO A 23 -3.10 2.00 -13.76
N ILE A 24 -2.16 1.40 -13.03
CA ILE A 24 -0.96 0.74 -13.58
C ILE A 24 -1.18 -0.76 -13.75
N VAL A 25 -1.74 -1.40 -12.72
CA VAL A 25 -1.85 -2.87 -12.64
C VAL A 25 -3.29 -3.38 -12.54
N GLY A 26 -4.26 -2.48 -12.44
CA GLY A 26 -5.66 -2.80 -12.20
C GLY A 26 -5.99 -3.04 -10.72
N GLU A 27 -7.25 -2.81 -10.36
CA GLU A 27 -7.75 -2.83 -8.97
C GLU A 27 -7.46 -4.17 -8.25
N PHE A 28 -7.68 -5.29 -8.93
CA PHE A 28 -7.49 -6.61 -8.32
C PHE A 28 -6.03 -6.85 -7.91
N VAL A 29 -5.08 -6.48 -8.78
CA VAL A 29 -3.64 -6.67 -8.53
C VAL A 29 -3.14 -5.66 -7.50
N ALA A 30 -3.58 -4.40 -7.58
CA ALA A 30 -3.26 -3.37 -6.60
C ALA A 30 -3.68 -3.80 -5.19
N ARG A 31 -4.95 -4.18 -5.02
CA ARG A 31 -5.50 -4.66 -3.74
C ARG A 31 -4.76 -5.88 -3.21
N THR A 32 -4.50 -6.86 -4.07
CA THR A 32 -3.82 -8.11 -3.66
C THR A 32 -2.37 -7.82 -3.25
N SER A 33 -1.67 -6.96 -3.98
CA SER A 33 -0.28 -6.59 -3.67
C SER A 33 -0.17 -5.87 -2.33
N VAL A 34 -1.07 -4.91 -2.05
CA VAL A 34 -1.13 -4.22 -0.75
C VAL A 34 -1.40 -5.23 0.38
N ASN A 35 -2.38 -6.12 0.22
CA ASN A 35 -2.68 -7.14 1.23
C ASN A 35 -1.49 -8.08 1.51
N MET A 36 -0.76 -8.48 0.46
CA MET A 36 0.44 -9.32 0.62
C MET A 36 1.59 -8.56 1.29
N ALA A 37 1.81 -7.30 0.91
CA ALA A 37 2.82 -6.45 1.51
C ALA A 37 2.53 -6.16 2.99
N SER A 38 1.28 -5.85 3.34
CA SER A 38 0.80 -5.68 4.72
C SER A 38 1.07 -6.92 5.58
N LYS A 39 0.74 -8.12 5.06
CA LYS A 39 1.09 -9.39 5.73
C LYS A 39 2.60 -9.55 5.91
N ARG A 40 3.40 -9.20 4.90
CA ARG A 40 4.87 -9.31 4.95
C ARG A 40 5.50 -8.40 6.01
N ILE A 41 4.93 -7.22 6.25
CA ILE A 41 5.40 -6.31 7.31
C ILE A 41 4.71 -6.54 8.66
N GLY A 42 3.83 -7.55 8.76
CA GLY A 42 3.16 -7.93 9.99
C GLY A 42 2.10 -6.94 10.49
N LYS A 43 1.58 -6.05 9.62
CA LYS A 43 0.59 -5.04 9.99
C LYS A 43 -0.66 -5.15 9.12
N PRO A 44 -1.87 -5.15 9.69
CA PRO A 44 -3.09 -5.11 8.89
C PRO A 44 -3.22 -3.77 8.12
N PRO A 45 -3.76 -3.78 6.88
CA PRO A 45 -3.83 -2.59 6.00
C PRO A 45 -4.47 -1.35 6.63
N GLU A 46 -5.44 -1.54 7.52
CA GLU A 46 -6.16 -0.49 8.25
C GLU A 46 -5.27 0.21 9.29
N THR A 47 -4.23 -0.45 9.80
CA THR A 47 -3.32 0.12 10.82
C THR A 47 -2.08 0.79 10.25
N LEU A 48 -1.93 0.81 8.92
CA LEU A 48 -0.75 1.38 8.29
C LEU A 48 -0.70 2.89 8.47
N THR A 49 0.45 3.35 8.93
CA THR A 49 0.74 4.77 9.15
C THR A 49 1.83 5.24 8.19
N LYS A 50 2.09 6.55 8.15
CA LYS A 50 3.12 7.13 7.26
C LYS A 50 4.51 6.53 7.48
N VAL A 51 4.85 6.11 8.69
CA VAL A 51 6.14 5.46 8.97
C VAL A 51 6.27 4.09 8.30
N ASP A 52 5.14 3.47 7.95
CA ASP A 52 5.08 2.17 7.29
C ASP A 52 5.18 2.25 5.76
N LEU A 53 5.19 3.46 5.19
CA LEU A 53 5.22 3.69 3.74
C LEU A 53 6.48 3.08 3.11
N ASN A 54 7.65 3.32 3.72
CA ASN A 54 8.93 2.76 3.27
C ASN A 54 8.96 1.23 3.31
N PRO A 55 8.68 0.56 4.45
CA PRO A 55 8.67 -0.90 4.49
C PRO A 55 7.57 -1.50 3.61
N MET A 56 6.42 -0.84 3.43
CA MET A 56 5.39 -1.25 2.48
C MET A 56 5.88 -1.21 1.03
N ALA A 57 6.53 -0.12 0.62
CA ALA A 57 7.08 0.04 -0.72
C ALA A 57 8.09 -1.07 -1.04
N GLU A 58 8.99 -1.38 -0.10
CA GLU A 58 9.94 -2.48 -0.26
C GLU A 58 9.27 -3.85 -0.30
N ALA A 59 8.26 -4.07 0.55
CA ALA A 59 7.50 -5.31 0.57
C ALA A 59 6.70 -5.57 -0.72
N LEU A 60 6.33 -4.51 -1.44
CA LEU A 60 5.66 -4.54 -2.75
C LEU A 60 6.61 -4.86 -3.90
N ARG A 61 7.90 -4.55 -3.78
CA ARG A 61 8.90 -4.70 -4.84
C ARG A 61 8.85 -6.06 -5.55
N PRO A 62 8.78 -7.22 -4.86
CA PRO A 62 8.74 -8.51 -5.55
C PRO A 62 7.48 -8.71 -6.39
N ALA A 63 6.31 -8.29 -5.89
CA ALA A 63 5.05 -8.41 -6.60
C ALA A 63 5.03 -7.48 -7.83
N LEU A 64 5.50 -6.24 -7.66
CA LEU A 64 5.62 -5.29 -8.76
C LEU A 64 6.62 -5.78 -9.82
N ARG A 65 7.73 -6.40 -9.42
CA ARG A 65 8.71 -6.98 -10.35
C ARG A 65 8.07 -8.03 -11.27
N THR A 66 7.18 -8.86 -10.73
CA THR A 66 6.46 -9.88 -11.52
C THR A 66 5.50 -9.25 -12.54
N VAL A 67 4.85 -8.14 -12.19
CA VAL A 67 3.77 -7.55 -13.00
C VAL A 67 4.30 -6.53 -14.01
N VAL A 68 5.20 -5.65 -13.59
CA VAL A 68 5.69 -4.52 -14.40
C VAL A 68 7.18 -4.60 -14.74
N GLY A 69 7.86 -5.69 -14.35
CA GLY A 69 9.27 -5.91 -14.68
C GLY A 69 10.20 -4.88 -14.06
N THR A 70 11.06 -4.28 -14.89
CA THR A 70 12.09 -3.32 -14.47
C THR A 70 11.52 -2.00 -13.97
N ALA A 71 10.27 -1.65 -14.34
CA ALA A 71 9.60 -0.45 -13.85
C ALA A 71 9.30 -0.51 -12.34
N ALA A 72 9.34 -1.70 -11.72
CA ALA A 72 9.05 -1.89 -10.31
C ALA A 72 9.89 -1.00 -9.39
N ASP A 73 11.18 -0.82 -9.69
CA ASP A 73 12.08 -0.04 -8.84
C ASP A 73 11.70 1.45 -8.83
N SER A 74 11.25 1.98 -9.98
CA SER A 74 10.72 3.35 -10.09
C SER A 74 9.40 3.51 -9.35
N LEU A 75 8.48 2.55 -9.47
CA LEU A 75 7.20 2.59 -8.75
C LEU A 75 7.41 2.53 -7.23
N VAL A 76 8.34 1.69 -6.76
CA VAL A 76 8.71 1.63 -5.34
C VAL A 76 9.25 2.96 -4.85
N ALA A 77 10.09 3.65 -5.63
CA ALA A 77 10.56 4.98 -5.28
C ALA A 77 9.40 5.99 -5.20
N GLN A 78 8.50 6.00 -6.19
CA GLN A 78 7.34 6.91 -6.20
C GLN A 78 6.38 6.66 -5.02
N ILE A 79 6.19 5.40 -4.63
CA ILE A 79 5.37 5.05 -3.47
C ILE A 79 5.92 5.67 -2.18
N LYS A 80 7.25 5.74 -2.01
CA LYS A 80 7.88 6.33 -0.83
C LYS A 80 7.67 7.84 -0.73
N GLU A 81 7.45 8.49 -1.86
CA GLU A 81 7.20 9.93 -1.95
C GLU A 81 5.70 10.29 -1.86
N LEU A 82 4.81 9.29 -1.67
CA LEU A 82 3.38 9.56 -1.52
C LEU A 82 3.12 10.45 -0.30
N SER A 83 2.48 11.59 -0.54
CA SER A 83 2.02 12.49 0.52
C SER A 83 0.69 11.99 1.09
N VAL A 84 0.79 11.22 2.18
CA VAL A 84 -0.33 10.58 2.92
C VAL A 84 -0.43 11.05 4.36
#